data_AF-A0A2E4XLT5-F1
#
_entry.id   AF-A0A2E4XLT5-F1
#
_cell.length_a   1.000
_cell.length_b   1.000
_cell.length_c   1.000
_cell.angle_alpha   90.00
_cell.angle_beta   90.00
_cell.angle_gamma   90.00
#
_symmetry.space_group_name_H-M   'P 1'
#
loop_
_entity.id
_entity.type
_entity.pdbx_description
1 polymer ?
#
loop_
_entity_poly.entity_id
_entity_poly.type
_entity_poly.pdbx_seq_one_letter_code
_entity_poly.pdbx_strand_id
1 'polypeptide(L)'
;MPDQLEIVIVPIDDHPTAQVLAIGALLALEWAAPYADITIGSDGLSVCEPSPQVAGGLLRLSSDRKERLGIAARSATHSGETKIHLVENDDGDWNLSTKLDPWTATGLFFAASTFTPATTAGAALQRILDVPKREDPRTIELLELSQDWALQQIDHMIQDVASRSPRRIANTLQSATAELEALTHTHELLRSRYQADIEIMNPDPDSDPNP
;
A
#
# COMPACT_ATOMS: atom_id res chain seq x y z
N MET A 1 -4.25 22.14 -3.14
CA MET A 1 -5.28 21.16 -3.55
C MET A 1 -6.26 21.06 -2.40
N PRO A 2 -7.47 21.64 -2.45
CA PRO A 2 -8.40 21.54 -1.33
C PRO A 2 -9.48 20.48 -1.62
N ASP A 3 -9.87 19.72 -0.59
CA ASP A 3 -10.91 18.67 -0.55
C ASP A 3 -10.54 17.20 -0.89
N GLN A 4 -9.26 16.83 -0.93
CA GLN A 4 -8.92 15.39 -0.84
C GLN A 4 -9.33 14.85 0.55
N LEU A 5 -9.84 13.63 0.60
CA LEU A 5 -10.15 12.95 1.87
C LEU A 5 -8.83 12.54 2.52
N GLU A 6 -8.65 12.83 3.81
CA GLU A 6 -7.42 12.53 4.54
C GLU A 6 -7.68 11.40 5.53
N ILE A 7 -6.84 10.35 5.46
CA ILE A 7 -6.83 9.24 6.41
C ILE A 7 -5.44 9.18 7.04
N VAL A 8 -5.39 9.31 8.36
CA VAL A 8 -4.16 9.24 9.14
C VAL A 8 -4.11 7.93 9.88
N ILE A 9 -3.05 7.17 9.62
CA ILE A 9 -2.74 5.93 10.32
C ILE A 9 -1.90 6.28 11.53
N VAL A 10 -2.41 5.95 12.71
CA VAL A 10 -1.72 6.13 13.98
C VAL A 10 -1.15 4.77 14.40
N PRO A 11 0.19 4.59 14.40
CA PRO A 11 0.79 3.40 14.98
C PRO A 11 0.33 3.24 16.43
N ILE A 12 0.04 2.00 16.85
CA ILE A 12 -0.42 1.70 18.22
C ILE A 12 0.65 2.14 19.25
N ASP A 13 1.92 2.00 18.89
CA ASP A 13 3.08 2.36 19.71
C ASP A 13 4.34 2.58 18.83
N ASP A 14 5.46 2.88 19.48
CA ASP A 14 6.77 3.09 18.84
C ASP A 14 7.53 1.78 18.54
N HIS A 15 6.98 0.62 18.85
CA HIS A 15 7.67 -0.66 18.69
C HIS A 15 7.71 -1.10 17.22
N PRO A 16 8.82 -1.71 16.76
CA PRO A 16 8.98 -2.11 15.36
C PRO A 16 7.81 -2.89 14.76
N THR A 17 7.16 -3.80 15.51
CA THR A 17 5.98 -4.52 15.02
C THR A 17 4.83 -3.58 14.66
N ALA A 18 4.51 -2.61 15.52
CA ALA A 18 3.45 -1.63 15.24
C ALA A 18 3.82 -0.71 14.07
N GLN A 19 5.10 -0.34 13.97
CA GLN A 19 5.64 0.46 12.87
C GLN A 19 5.51 -0.26 11.52
N VAL A 20 5.75 -1.59 11.47
CA VAL A 20 5.52 -2.40 10.26
C VAL A 20 4.03 -2.52 9.92
N LEU A 21 3.17 -2.72 10.92
CA LEU A 21 1.72 -2.76 10.69
C LEU A 21 1.19 -1.43 10.16
N ALA A 22 1.74 -0.28 10.59
CA ALA A 22 1.39 1.02 10.04
C ALA A 22 1.67 1.11 8.53
N ILE A 23 2.77 0.53 8.05
CA ILE A 23 3.04 0.42 6.59
C ILE A 23 2.09 -0.56 5.91
N GLY A 24 1.74 -1.68 6.57
CA GLY A 24 0.72 -2.60 6.05
C GLY A 24 -0.63 -1.91 5.85
N ALA A 25 -1.07 -1.12 6.83
CA ALA A 25 -2.28 -0.31 6.78
C ALA A 25 -2.21 0.74 5.66
N LEU A 26 -1.08 1.44 5.53
CA LEU A 26 -0.84 2.44 4.48
C LEU A 26 -1.06 1.84 3.10
N LEU A 27 -0.41 0.71 2.82
CA LEU A 27 -0.50 0.05 1.52
C LEU A 27 -1.88 -0.55 1.25
N ALA A 28 -2.58 -0.99 2.30
CA ALA A 28 -3.95 -1.49 2.17
C ALA A 28 -4.91 -0.35 1.78
N LEU A 29 -4.81 0.79 2.45
CA LEU A 29 -5.65 1.97 2.22
C LEU A 29 -5.33 2.69 0.92
N GLU A 30 -4.05 2.86 0.58
CA GLU A 30 -3.63 3.44 -0.71
C GLU A 30 -4.25 2.68 -1.89
N TRP A 31 -4.37 1.36 -1.76
CA TRP A 31 -4.99 0.55 -2.80
C TRP A 31 -6.52 0.62 -2.80
N ALA A 32 -7.14 0.60 -1.61
CA ALA A 32 -8.60 0.59 -1.49
C ALA A 32 -9.22 1.99 -1.73
N ALA A 33 -8.49 3.06 -1.44
CA ALA A 33 -8.93 4.45 -1.58
C ALA A 33 -7.85 5.32 -2.27
N PRO A 34 -7.58 5.11 -3.58
CA PRO A 34 -6.59 5.90 -4.31
C PRO A 34 -6.94 7.39 -4.44
N TYR A 35 -8.17 7.76 -4.09
CA TYR A 35 -8.69 9.13 -4.07
C TYR A 35 -8.49 9.83 -2.71
N ALA A 36 -8.03 9.12 -1.68
CA ALA A 36 -7.73 9.68 -0.37
C ALA A 36 -6.22 9.86 -0.20
N ASP A 37 -5.83 10.92 0.51
CA ASP A 37 -4.47 11.12 0.99
C ASP A 37 -4.28 10.30 2.26
N ILE A 38 -3.36 9.33 2.21
CA ILE A 38 -3.11 8.40 3.30
C ILE A 38 -1.73 8.72 3.87
N THR A 39 -1.67 9.04 5.15
CA THR A 39 -0.42 9.37 5.83
C THR A 39 -0.26 8.58 7.12
N ILE A 40 0.98 8.41 7.58
CA ILE A 40 1.28 7.88 8.91
C ILE A 40 1.65 9.07 9.80
N GLY A 41 0.94 9.24 10.91
CA GLY A 41 1.09 10.41 11.77
C GLY A 41 0.28 10.31 13.06
N SER A 42 0.21 11.40 13.83
CA SER A 42 -0.52 11.46 15.10
C SER A 42 -1.80 12.28 15.05
N ASP A 43 -1.99 13.13 14.04
CA ASP A 43 -3.09 14.11 13.98
C ASP A 43 -3.74 14.10 12.59
N GLY A 44 -5.07 13.98 12.55
CA GLY A 44 -5.84 13.93 11.31
C GLY A 44 -7.35 13.98 11.54
N LEU A 45 -8.11 14.27 10.48
CA LEU A 45 -9.57 14.31 10.54
C LEU A 45 -10.23 12.93 10.69
N SER A 46 -9.60 11.92 10.08
CA SER A 46 -10.02 10.52 10.14
C SER A 46 -8.81 9.70 10.53
N VAL A 47 -8.86 9.11 11.72
CA VAL A 47 -7.76 8.38 12.32
C VAL A 47 -8.10 6.90 12.33
N CYS A 48 -7.15 6.05 11.91
CA CYS A 48 -7.28 4.60 12.04
C CYS A 48 -6.05 3.99 12.71
N GLU A 49 -6.31 2.99 13.55
CA GLU A 49 -5.27 2.18 14.19
C GLU A 49 -5.05 0.89 13.39
N PRO A 50 -3.81 0.54 13.02
CA PRO A 50 -3.49 -0.71 12.35
C PRO A 50 -3.96 -1.91 13.18
N SER A 51 -4.39 -2.96 12.50
CA SER A 51 -4.74 -4.24 13.13
C SER A 51 -3.91 -5.37 12.51
N PRO A 52 -3.77 -6.55 13.15
CA PRO A 52 -3.02 -7.66 12.55
C PRO A 52 -3.51 -8.06 11.14
N GLN A 53 -4.79 -7.81 10.82
CA GLN A 53 -5.37 -8.07 9.50
C GLN A 53 -4.69 -7.27 8.37
N VAL A 54 -4.07 -6.12 8.68
CA VAL A 54 -3.44 -5.25 7.66
C VAL A 54 -2.09 -5.77 7.18
N ALA A 55 -1.52 -6.78 7.85
CA ALA A 55 -0.22 -7.35 7.48
C ALA A 55 -0.18 -7.75 6.00
N GLY A 56 -1.30 -8.23 5.45
CA GLY A 56 -1.43 -8.56 4.03
C GLY A 56 -1.15 -7.39 3.07
N GLY A 57 -1.34 -6.14 3.48
CA GLY A 57 -1.03 -4.96 2.68
C GLY A 57 0.44 -4.90 2.25
N LEU A 58 1.36 -5.44 3.07
CA LEU A 58 2.78 -5.57 2.77
C LEU A 58 3.08 -6.42 1.52
N LEU A 59 2.17 -7.34 1.17
CA LEU A 59 2.28 -8.18 -0.03
C LEU A 59 2.09 -7.38 -1.32
N ARG A 60 1.55 -6.16 -1.25
CA ARG A 60 1.37 -5.26 -2.39
C ARG A 60 2.68 -4.64 -2.88
N LEU A 61 3.74 -4.64 -2.06
CA LEU A 61 5.07 -4.20 -2.48
C LEU A 61 5.66 -5.19 -3.49
N SER A 62 6.25 -4.66 -4.56
CA SER A 62 7.02 -5.47 -5.52
C SER A 62 8.30 -6.01 -4.87
N SER A 63 8.81 -7.12 -5.40
CA SER A 63 10.05 -7.73 -4.90
C SER A 63 11.23 -6.76 -4.96
N ASP A 64 11.36 -5.97 -6.04
CA ASP A 64 12.40 -4.93 -6.17
C ASP A 64 12.31 -3.88 -5.06
N ARG A 65 11.08 -3.43 -4.73
CA ARG A 65 10.89 -2.43 -3.69
C ARG A 65 11.20 -3.00 -2.30
N LYS A 66 10.83 -4.26 -2.04
CA LYS A 66 11.18 -4.98 -0.79
C LYS A 66 12.70 -5.11 -0.64
N GLU A 67 13.40 -5.51 -1.70
CA GLU A 67 14.86 -5.65 -1.71
C GLU A 67 15.55 -4.31 -1.42
N ARG A 68 15.13 -3.24 -2.12
CA ARG A 68 15.68 -1.89 -1.92
C ARG A 68 15.45 -1.36 -0.51
N LEU A 69 14.25 -1.58 0.04
CA LEU A 69 13.94 -1.25 1.45
C LEU A 69 14.83 -2.04 2.41
N GLY A 70 15.06 -3.33 2.16
CA GLY A 70 15.95 -4.16 2.96
C GLY A 70 17.40 -3.67 2.96
N ILE A 71 17.93 -3.26 1.81
CA ILE A 71 19.28 -2.68 1.69
C ILE A 71 19.38 -1.36 2.46
N ALA A 72 18.37 -0.48 2.30
CA ALA A 72 18.34 0.79 3.01
C ALA A 72 18.28 0.60 4.54
N ALA A 73 17.44 -0.31 5.02
CA ALA A 73 17.30 -0.60 6.44
C ALA A 73 18.57 -1.20 7.05
N ARG A 74 19.26 -2.10 6.33
CA ARG A 74 20.58 -2.64 6.73
C ARG A 74 21.62 -1.53 6.90
N SER A 75 21.65 -0.60 5.95
CA SER A 75 22.53 0.56 6.01
C SER A 75 22.22 1.45 7.22
N ALA A 76 20.94 1.76 7.45
CA ALA A 76 20.51 2.62 8.55
C ALA A 76 20.78 2.00 9.94
N THR A 77 20.61 0.69 10.07
CA THR A 77 20.83 -0.04 11.33
C THR A 77 22.28 -0.45 11.58
N HIS A 78 23.19 -0.16 10.64
CA HIS A 78 24.58 -0.64 10.67
C HIS A 78 24.70 -2.16 10.86
N SER A 79 23.70 -2.90 10.39
CA SER A 79 23.70 -4.36 10.47
C SER A 79 24.71 -4.90 9.46
N GLY A 80 25.94 -5.12 9.92
CA GLY A 80 27.00 -5.81 9.17
C GLY A 80 26.79 -7.32 9.06
N GLU A 81 25.70 -7.84 9.63
CA GLU A 81 25.40 -9.26 9.65
C GLU A 81 24.85 -9.74 8.31
N THR A 82 25.39 -10.86 7.83
CA THR A 82 24.93 -11.48 6.58
C THR A 82 23.50 -12.03 6.72
N LYS A 83 23.09 -12.41 7.93
CA LYS A 83 21.76 -12.93 8.26
C LYS A 83 21.18 -12.15 9.43
N ILE A 84 19.93 -11.72 9.30
CA ILE A 84 19.22 -10.96 10.32
C ILE A 84 18.21 -11.89 10.97
N HIS A 85 18.28 -12.01 12.29
CA HIS A 85 17.36 -12.81 13.09
C HIS A 85 16.57 -11.87 14.00
N LEU A 86 15.30 -11.67 13.69
CA LEU A 86 14.41 -10.83 14.48
C LEU A 86 13.67 -11.69 15.52
N VAL A 87 13.70 -11.26 16.77
CA VAL A 87 12.99 -11.89 17.88
C VAL A 87 12.13 -10.83 18.55
N GLU A 88 10.83 -11.01 18.50
CA GLU A 88 9.86 -10.12 19.11
C GLU A 88 9.65 -10.47 20.59
N ASN A 89 9.51 -9.46 21.45
CA ASN A 89 9.07 -9.63 22.83
C ASN A 89 7.55 -9.38 22.98
N ASP A 90 7.02 -9.54 24.20
CA ASP A 90 5.57 -9.40 24.46
C ASP A 90 5.02 -7.99 24.19
N ASP A 91 5.89 -6.97 24.09
CA ASP A 91 5.53 -5.58 23.77
C ASP A 91 5.64 -5.26 22.26
N GLY A 92 6.09 -6.21 21.43
CA GLY A 92 6.30 -5.99 20.00
C GLY A 92 7.66 -5.37 19.64
N ASP A 93 8.57 -5.25 20.62
CA ASP A 93 9.94 -4.82 20.40
C ASP A 93 10.83 -5.94 19.88
N TRP A 94 11.83 -5.58 19.05
CA TRP A 94 12.80 -6.51 18.49
C TRP A 94 14.17 -6.43 19.19
N ASN A 95 14.24 -5.73 20.33
CA ASN A 95 15.44 -5.52 21.13
C ASN A 95 16.59 -4.88 20.33
N LEU A 96 16.24 -3.90 19.49
CA LEU A 96 17.19 -3.13 18.71
C LEU A 96 17.57 -1.86 19.46
N SER A 97 18.84 -1.46 19.39
CA SER A 97 19.35 -0.27 20.09
C SER A 97 18.85 1.06 19.50
N THR A 98 18.22 1.02 18.32
CA THR A 98 17.79 2.21 17.57
C THR A 98 16.28 2.16 17.37
N LYS A 99 15.60 3.27 17.68
CA LYS A 99 14.20 3.46 17.28
C LYS A 99 14.10 3.45 15.76
N LEU A 100 13.21 2.62 15.23
CA LEU A 100 13.02 2.47 13.80
C LEU A 100 11.79 3.27 13.36
N ASP A 101 11.94 4.11 12.34
CA ASP A 101 10.79 4.66 11.64
C ASP A 101 10.03 3.54 10.88
N PRO A 102 8.76 3.77 10.49
CA PRO A 102 7.92 2.78 9.80
C PRO A 102 8.59 2.09 8.60
N TRP A 103 9.27 2.86 7.74
CA TRP A 103 9.88 2.33 6.52
C TRP A 103 11.16 1.54 6.83
N THR A 104 11.98 2.01 7.77
CA THR A 104 13.17 1.27 8.21
C THR A 104 12.80 -0.03 8.90
N ALA A 105 11.79 -0.04 9.78
CA ALA A 105 11.30 -1.27 10.42
C ALA A 105 10.81 -2.29 9.38
N THR A 106 10.05 -1.82 8.39
CA THR A 106 9.52 -2.67 7.31
C THR A 106 10.62 -3.22 6.42
N GLY A 107 11.62 -2.40 6.08
CA GLY A 107 12.80 -2.86 5.34
C GLY A 107 13.57 -3.93 6.10
N LEU A 108 13.79 -3.74 7.41
CA LEU A 108 14.49 -4.70 8.24
C LEU A 108 13.73 -6.02 8.35
N PHE A 109 12.40 -5.95 8.48
CA PHE A 109 11.51 -7.11 8.47
C PHE A 109 11.63 -7.92 7.17
N PHE A 110 11.59 -7.28 6.00
CA PHE A 110 11.78 -8.00 4.73
C PHE A 110 13.21 -8.52 4.52
N ALA A 111 14.20 -7.87 5.12
CA ALA A 111 15.59 -8.32 5.08
C ALA A 111 15.90 -9.45 6.08
N ALA A 112 14.97 -9.78 6.98
CA ALA A 112 15.11 -10.80 7.99
C ALA A 112 15.17 -12.20 7.37
N SER A 113 16.13 -12.99 7.83
CA SER A 113 16.20 -14.41 7.49
C SER A 113 15.22 -15.24 8.31
N THR A 114 14.95 -14.82 9.55
CA THR A 114 13.94 -15.42 10.41
C THR A 114 13.28 -14.35 11.26
N PHE A 115 11.99 -14.55 11.56
CA PHE A 115 11.25 -13.75 12.53
C PHE A 115 10.56 -14.68 13.54
N THR A 116 10.81 -14.47 14.82
CA THR A 116 10.18 -15.21 15.92
C THR A 116 9.21 -14.28 16.64
N PRO A 117 7.89 -14.45 16.44
CA PRO A 117 6.90 -13.58 17.04
C PRO A 117 6.57 -14.00 18.48
N ALA A 118 6.16 -13.02 19.29
CA ALA A 118 5.59 -13.20 20.63
C ALA A 118 4.18 -12.61 20.73
N THR A 119 3.82 -11.67 19.83
CA THR A 119 2.50 -11.02 19.80
C THR A 119 1.62 -11.58 18.68
N THR A 120 0.31 -11.30 18.75
CA THR A 120 -0.63 -11.63 17.65
C THR A 120 -0.32 -10.84 16.37
N ALA A 121 0.14 -9.59 16.53
CA ALA A 121 0.62 -8.74 15.44
C ALA A 121 1.86 -9.34 14.77
N GLY A 122 2.85 -9.75 15.57
CA GLY A 122 4.03 -10.45 15.07
C GLY A 122 3.66 -11.76 14.37
N ALA A 123 2.75 -12.56 14.92
CA ALA A 123 2.31 -13.79 14.26
C ALA A 123 1.69 -13.51 12.88
N ALA A 124 0.93 -12.42 12.73
CA ALA A 124 0.41 -12.00 11.43
C ALA A 124 1.52 -11.57 10.46
N LEU A 125 2.54 -10.86 10.94
CA LEU A 125 3.72 -10.50 10.14
C LEU A 125 4.50 -11.75 9.73
N GLN A 126 4.72 -12.72 10.62
CA GLN A 126 5.45 -13.95 10.30
C GLN A 126 4.83 -14.68 9.08
N ARG A 127 3.49 -14.73 9.00
CA ARG A 127 2.78 -15.30 7.83
C ARG A 127 3.19 -14.66 6.50
N ILE A 128 3.62 -13.40 6.49
CA ILE A 128 4.08 -12.70 5.29
C ILE A 128 5.43 -13.24 4.80
N LEU A 129 6.34 -13.60 5.72
CA LEU A 129 7.64 -14.17 5.37
C LEU A 129 7.52 -15.65 4.93
N ASP A 130 6.51 -16.36 5.45
CA ASP A 130 6.27 -17.78 5.14
C ASP A 130 5.60 -18.03 3.78
N VAL A 131 5.21 -16.96 3.07
CA VAL A 131 4.59 -17.02 1.75
C VAL A 131 5.68 -16.96 0.67
N PRO A 132 5.93 -18.07 -0.05
CA PRO A 132 7.05 -18.16 -0.99
C PRO A 132 6.78 -17.46 -2.32
N LYS A 133 5.51 -17.33 -2.73
CA LYS A 133 5.09 -16.81 -4.03
C LYS A 133 3.74 -16.13 -3.95
N ARG A 134 3.54 -15.14 -4.84
CA ARG A 134 2.28 -14.39 -4.98
C ARG A 134 1.06 -15.25 -5.34
N GLU A 135 1.29 -16.39 -5.99
CA GLU A 135 0.25 -17.34 -6.43
C GLU A 135 -0.17 -18.31 -5.31
N ASP A 136 0.51 -18.30 -4.15
CA ASP A 136 0.14 -19.14 -3.02
C ASP A 136 -1.26 -18.72 -2.51
N PRO A 137 -2.20 -19.67 -2.31
CA PRO A 137 -3.53 -19.37 -1.76
C PRO A 137 -3.49 -18.56 -0.45
N ARG A 138 -2.45 -18.74 0.37
CA ARG A 138 -2.25 -17.96 1.61
C ARG A 138 -1.99 -16.48 1.34
N THR A 139 -1.40 -16.14 0.19
CA THR A 139 -1.25 -14.75 -0.27
C THR A 139 -2.62 -14.12 -0.51
N ILE A 140 -3.52 -14.87 -1.16
CA ILE A 140 -4.86 -14.40 -1.50
C ILE A 140 -5.63 -14.14 -0.21
N GLU A 141 -5.64 -15.10 0.73
CA GLU A 141 -6.28 -14.96 2.04
C GLU A 141 -5.77 -13.74 2.81
N LEU A 142 -4.45 -13.52 2.86
CA LEU A 142 -3.86 -12.37 3.56
C LEU A 142 -4.23 -11.04 2.89
N LEU A 143 -4.26 -11.01 1.54
CA LEU A 143 -4.69 -9.82 0.79
C LEU A 143 -6.18 -9.53 0.99
N GLU A 144 -7.03 -10.55 1.06
CA GLU A 144 -8.47 -10.42 1.33
C GLU A 144 -8.70 -9.87 2.74
N LEU A 145 -8.05 -10.42 3.77
CA LEU A 145 -8.14 -9.91 5.14
C LEU A 145 -7.73 -8.44 5.23
N SER A 146 -6.65 -8.07 4.54
CA SER A 146 -6.17 -6.69 4.48
C SER A 146 -7.13 -5.78 3.72
N GLN A 147 -7.80 -6.29 2.68
CA GLN A 147 -8.77 -5.55 1.89
C GLN A 147 -10.06 -5.32 2.67
N ASP A 148 -10.57 -6.34 3.35
CA ASP A 148 -11.78 -6.25 4.17
C ASP A 148 -11.59 -5.23 5.29
N TRP A 149 -10.42 -5.23 5.95
CA TRP A 149 -10.09 -4.20 6.93
C TRP A 149 -10.09 -2.81 6.31
N ALA A 150 -9.45 -2.62 5.15
CA ALA A 150 -9.37 -1.30 4.51
C ALA A 150 -10.76 -0.77 4.12
N LEU A 151 -11.63 -1.63 3.59
CA LEU A 151 -13.01 -1.28 3.26
C LEU A 151 -13.79 -0.85 4.51
N GLN A 152 -13.64 -1.57 5.62
CA GLN A 152 -14.26 -1.17 6.88
C GLN A 152 -13.78 0.20 7.37
N GLN A 153 -12.48 0.52 7.24
CA GLN A 153 -11.97 1.83 7.63
C GLN A 153 -12.51 2.95 6.71
N ILE A 154 -12.60 2.69 5.41
CA ILE A 154 -13.18 3.63 4.44
C ILE A 154 -14.66 3.89 4.77
N ASP A 155 -15.44 2.85 5.08
CA ASP A 155 -16.84 2.99 5.45
C ASP A 155 -17.01 3.84 6.72
N HIS A 156 -16.20 3.61 7.76
CA HIS A 156 -16.20 4.44 8.96
C HIS A 156 -15.83 5.89 8.65
N MET A 157 -14.79 6.12 7.84
CA MET A 157 -14.39 7.46 7.42
C MET A 157 -15.54 8.16 6.68
N ILE A 158 -16.19 7.50 5.73
CA ILE A 158 -17.30 8.07 4.95
C ILE A 158 -18.44 8.45 5.89
N GLN A 159 -18.79 7.59 6.85
CA GLN A 159 -19.82 7.89 7.85
C GLN A 159 -19.45 9.11 8.71
N ASP A 160 -18.21 9.18 9.18
CA ASP A 160 -17.71 10.29 9.99
C ASP A 160 -17.72 11.61 9.21
N VAL A 161 -17.19 11.61 7.99
CA VAL A 161 -17.20 12.79 7.12
C VAL A 161 -18.62 13.18 6.73
N ALA A 162 -19.51 12.22 6.43
CA ALA A 162 -20.90 12.49 6.10
C ALA A 162 -21.65 13.15 7.27
N SER A 163 -21.36 12.74 8.50
CA SER A 163 -22.00 13.32 9.70
C SER A 163 -21.60 14.78 9.93
N ARG A 164 -20.36 15.15 9.57
CA ARG A 164 -19.80 16.49 9.79
C ARG A 164 -20.00 17.43 8.61
N SER A 165 -19.79 16.93 7.40
CA SER A 165 -19.73 17.70 6.15
C SER A 165 -20.17 16.87 4.92
N PRO A 166 -21.48 16.59 4.75
CA PRO A 166 -22.00 15.78 3.64
C PRO A 166 -21.59 16.29 2.24
N ARG A 167 -21.49 17.62 2.09
CA ARG A 167 -21.09 18.26 0.82
C ARG A 167 -19.67 17.91 0.40
N ARG A 168 -18.77 17.60 1.34
CA ARG A 168 -17.39 17.24 1.04
C ARG A 168 -17.31 15.92 0.27
N ILE A 169 -18.12 14.92 0.66
CA ILE A 169 -18.19 13.64 -0.07
C ILE A 169 -18.70 13.86 -1.49
N ALA A 170 -19.74 14.68 -1.67
CA ALA A 170 -20.27 14.99 -3.00
C ALA A 170 -19.21 15.66 -3.88
N ASN A 171 -18.44 16.63 -3.35
CA ASN A 171 -17.36 17.29 -4.06
C ASN A 171 -16.24 16.30 -4.44
N THR A 172 -15.82 15.43 -3.51
CA THR A 172 -14.78 14.42 -3.79
C THR A 172 -15.23 13.44 -4.88
N LEU A 173 -16.46 12.94 -4.82
CA LEU A 173 -17.02 12.05 -5.86
C LEU A 173 -17.12 12.75 -7.21
N GLN A 174 -17.52 14.01 -7.23
CA GLN A 174 -17.58 14.80 -8.45
C GLN A 174 -16.18 15.02 -9.05
N SER A 175 -15.18 15.33 -8.22
CA SER A 175 -13.78 15.47 -8.65
C SER A 175 -13.24 14.16 -9.23
N ALA A 176 -13.46 13.03 -8.54
CA ALA A 176 -13.00 11.72 -9.00
C ALA A 176 -13.68 11.30 -10.32
N THR A 177 -14.96 11.63 -10.51
CA THR A 177 -15.67 11.38 -11.76
C THR A 177 -15.08 12.20 -12.91
N ALA A 178 -14.82 13.49 -12.68
CA ALA A 178 -14.22 14.36 -13.69
C ALA A 178 -12.80 13.90 -14.09
N GLU A 179 -12.00 13.44 -13.12
CA GLU A 179 -10.67 12.87 -13.39
C GLU A 179 -10.76 11.58 -14.21
N LEU A 180 -11.71 10.70 -13.90
CA LEU A 180 -11.96 9.47 -14.65
C LEU A 180 -12.35 9.78 -16.10
N GLU A 181 -13.29 10.70 -16.32
CA GLU A 181 -13.73 11.13 -17.64
C GLU A 181 -12.57 11.71 -18.46
N ALA A 182 -11.73 12.54 -17.84
CA ALA A 182 -10.54 13.10 -18.49
C ALA A 182 -9.53 12.03 -18.89
N LEU A 183 -9.31 11.02 -18.04
CA LEU A 183 -8.42 9.90 -18.33
C LEU A 183 -8.97 9.03 -19.47
N THR A 184 -10.27 8.73 -19.45
CA THR A 184 -10.94 7.98 -20.52
C THR A 184 -10.84 8.71 -21.86
N HIS A 185 -11.11 10.02 -21.88
CA HIS A 185 -10.99 10.83 -23.09
C HIS A 185 -9.55 10.84 -23.63
N THR A 186 -8.57 10.96 -22.74
CA THR A 186 -7.15 10.90 -23.11
C THR A 186 -6.79 9.54 -23.71
N HIS A 187 -7.30 8.44 -23.13
CA HIS A 187 -7.09 7.10 -23.64
C HIS A 187 -7.72 6.90 -25.03
N GLU A 188 -8.95 7.37 -25.25
CA GLU A 188 -9.60 7.33 -26.56
C GLU A 188 -8.82 8.10 -27.62
N LEU A 189 -8.31 9.29 -27.28
CA LEU A 189 -7.51 10.11 -28.18
C LEU A 189 -6.20 9.43 -28.54
N LEU A 190 -5.50 8.85 -27.56
CA LEU A 190 -4.28 8.08 -27.79
C LEU A 190 -4.57 6.85 -28.66
N ARG A 191 -5.63 6.11 -28.37
CA ARG A 191 -6.04 4.93 -29.16
C ARG A 191 -6.36 5.31 -30.60
N SER A 192 -7.10 6.40 -30.82
CA SER A 192 -7.41 6.91 -32.15
C SER A 192 -6.15 7.30 -32.93
N ARG A 193 -5.18 7.96 -32.27
CA ARG A 193 -3.88 8.28 -32.88
C ARG A 193 -3.09 7.03 -33.23
N TYR A 194 -2.99 6.07 -32.31
CA TYR A 194 -2.33 4.80 -32.57
C TYR A 194 -2.96 4.05 -33.74
N GLN A 195 -4.29 4.05 -33.84
CA GLN A 195 -4.98 3.39 -34.93
C GLN A 195 -4.75 4.10 -36.28
N ALA A 196 -4.77 5.44 -36.30
CA ALA A 196 -4.40 6.21 -37.47
C ALA A 196 -2.94 5.97 -37.89
N ASP A 197 -2.00 5.88 -36.93
CA ASP A 197 -0.60 5.57 -37.21
C ASP A 197 -0.43 4.16 -37.80
N ILE A 198 -1.19 3.17 -37.31
CA ILE A 198 -1.21 1.81 -37.87
C ILE A 198 -1.75 1.81 -39.32
N GLU A 199 -2.82 2.55 -39.59
CA GLU A 199 -3.40 2.69 -40.93
C GLU A 199 -2.45 3.41 -41.90
N ILE A 200 -1.64 4.36 -41.42
CA ILE A 200 -0.59 5.02 -42.21
C ILE A 200 0.60 4.07 -42.47
N MET A 201 0.96 3.24 -41.50
CA MET A 201 2.08 2.29 -41.61
C MET A 201 1.75 1.02 -42.42
N ASN A 202 0.47 0.65 -42.52
CA ASN A 202 -0.03 -0.38 -43.43
C ASN A 202 -0.82 0.27 -44.57
N PRO A 203 -0.16 0.82 -45.62
CA PRO A 203 -0.88 1.23 -46.80
C PRO A 203 -1.56 -0.02 -47.39
N ASP A 204 -2.86 0.08 -47.67
CA ASP A 204 -3.60 -0.96 -48.39
C ASP A 204 -2.81 -1.38 -49.64
N PRO A 205 -2.48 -2.68 -49.82
CA PRO A 205 -1.76 -3.15 -51.00
C PRO A 205 -2.59 -3.07 -52.30
N ASP A 206 -3.84 -2.63 -52.24
CA ASP A 206 -4.79 -2.62 -53.36
C ASP A 206 -5.22 -1.23 -53.85
N SER A 207 -4.60 -0.13 -53.38
CA SER A 207 -4.74 1.15 -54.10
C SER A 207 -3.76 1.20 -55.27
N ASP A 208 -4.01 0.36 -56.27
CA ASP A 208 -3.39 0.41 -57.59
C ASP A 208 -4.15 1.47 -58.41
N PRO A 209 -3.58 2.66 -58.70
CA PRO A 209 -4.21 3.60 -59.60
C PRO A 209 -3.60 3.35 -60.97
N ASN A 210 -4.16 2.40 -61.74
CA ASN A 210 -3.87 2.37 -63.17
C ASN A 210 -4.97 3.15 -63.93
N PRO A 211 -4.57 4.08 -64.83
CA PRO A 211 -5.42 5.08 -65.47
C PRO A 211 -6.34 4.53 -66.57
#